data_AF-A0A6A2GDV2-F1
#
_entry.id   AF-A0A6A2GDV2-F1
#
_cell.length_a   1.000
_cell.length_b   1.000
_cell.length_c   1.000
_cell.angle_alpha   90.00
_cell.angle_beta   90.00
_cell.angle_gamma   90.00
#
_symmetry.space_group_name_H-M   'P 1'
#
loop_
_entity.id
_entity.type
_entity.pdbx_description
1 polymer ?
#
loop_
_entity_poly.entity_id
_entity_poly.type
_entity_poly.pdbx_seq_one_letter_code
_entity_poly.pdbx_strand_id
1 'polypeptide(L)'
;MPKSVSTRSAYKMLTCIYLCRTLLFFAPYADFLSKKYSAERLSKYISGHGVPNISKCIDSDDNRCTFVIEDTIAFDSHKVVNLNIPNYLLQYSKKGVLLTLTATLCYKFNPKRADVLSYCPIHIAFNFGNSMNHDEPRKNAEEYASKRASDDKDRMAIKSSVGSWSDDFYPVSSKMFSNVQKMSLNISRDEIEKIRNQISIIFRCTGREYLEGTNHPFSFVLTIEQKHSAELDGNSLYDSLEQVNIVEAIAQAALEAEL
;
A
#
# COMPACT_ATOMS: atom_id res chain seq x y z
N MET A 1 -35.50 0.90 4.91
CA MET A 1 -34.88 1.98 4.12
C MET A 1 -33.43 1.63 3.87
N PRO A 2 -33.03 1.22 2.66
CA PRO A 2 -31.62 1.05 2.35
C PRO A 2 -31.03 2.43 2.04
N LYS A 3 -30.14 2.92 2.92
CA LYS A 3 -29.36 4.13 2.67
C LYS A 3 -28.11 3.74 1.87
N SER A 4 -28.05 4.27 0.64
CA SER A 4 -26.86 4.62 -0.14
C SER A 4 -25.60 3.79 0.10
N VAL A 5 -25.40 2.78 -0.74
CA VAL A 5 -24.09 2.14 -0.96
C VAL A 5 -23.34 3.02 -1.95
N SER A 6 -22.15 3.51 -1.57
CA SER A 6 -21.24 4.22 -2.48
C SER A 6 -20.76 3.25 -3.58
N THR A 7 -20.86 3.64 -4.84
CA THR A 7 -20.69 2.78 -6.04
C THR A 7 -19.32 2.93 -6.73
N ARG A 8 -18.28 3.45 -6.05
CA ARG A 8 -17.00 3.80 -6.70
C ARG A 8 -15.91 2.73 -6.49
N SER A 9 -15.38 2.19 -7.59
CA SER A 9 -14.36 1.14 -7.63
C SER A 9 -12.99 1.66 -7.17
N ALA A 10 -12.12 0.80 -6.65
CA ALA A 10 -10.71 1.16 -6.43
C ALA A 10 -9.94 1.26 -7.76
N TYR A 11 -8.83 1.99 -7.75
CA TYR A 11 -7.97 2.17 -8.92
C TYR A 11 -6.83 1.15 -8.96
N LYS A 12 -6.50 0.67 -10.15
CA LYS A 12 -5.31 -0.08 -10.48
C LYS A 12 -4.33 0.86 -11.19
N MET A 13 -3.07 0.90 -10.78
CA MET A 13 -2.05 1.52 -11.63
C MET A 13 -1.64 0.54 -12.74
N LEU A 14 -1.57 1.02 -13.97
CA LEU A 14 -1.38 0.22 -15.20
C LEU A 14 0.00 -0.44 -15.25
N THR A 15 0.14 -1.56 -14.55
CA THR A 15 1.10 -2.65 -14.80
C THR A 15 0.36 -3.99 -14.61
N CYS A 16 0.01 -4.62 -15.73
CA CYS A 16 -0.57 -5.97 -15.96
C CYS A 16 -0.03 -7.11 -15.03
N ILE A 17 -0.68 -8.24 -14.64
CA ILE A 17 -2.01 -8.91 -14.76
C ILE A 17 -2.11 -9.93 -13.59
N TYR A 18 -3.35 -10.26 -13.19
CA TYR A 18 -3.84 -11.50 -12.57
C TYR A 18 -4.21 -11.58 -11.08
N LEU A 19 -5.50 -11.93 -10.95
CA LEU A 19 -6.44 -11.87 -9.85
C LEU A 19 -6.24 -12.89 -8.71
N CYS A 20 -6.74 -12.45 -7.55
CA CYS A 20 -7.43 -13.15 -6.47
C CYS A 20 -7.89 -14.61 -6.70
N ARG A 21 -7.70 -15.42 -5.65
CA ARG A 21 -8.76 -16.06 -4.84
C ARG A 21 -8.11 -16.95 -3.79
N THR A 22 -8.58 -16.88 -2.54
CA THR A 22 -8.82 -18.02 -1.62
C THR A 22 -9.20 -17.44 -0.26
N LEU A 23 -10.38 -17.77 0.27
CA LEU A 23 -10.63 -18.09 1.69
C LEU A 23 -12.13 -18.33 1.89
N LEU A 24 -12.52 -19.60 1.84
CA LEU A 24 -13.83 -20.11 2.22
C LEU A 24 -13.59 -21.49 2.85
N PHE A 25 -13.17 -21.54 4.11
CA PHE A 25 -13.19 -22.77 4.90
C PHE A 25 -13.23 -22.41 6.39
N PHE A 26 -14.00 -23.19 7.15
CA PHE A 26 -14.33 -23.10 8.58
C PHE A 26 -15.53 -22.21 8.95
N ALA A 27 -16.71 -22.83 9.07
CA ALA A 27 -17.33 -23.05 10.39
C ALA A 27 -18.73 -23.68 10.28
N PRO A 28 -18.92 -24.94 10.72
CA PRO A 28 -20.21 -25.39 11.22
C PRO A 28 -20.05 -25.88 12.67
N TYR A 29 -19.73 -24.99 13.61
CA TYR A 29 -19.85 -25.27 15.05
C TYR A 29 -19.96 -23.95 15.83
N ALA A 30 -21.15 -23.34 15.87
CA ALA A 30 -21.37 -22.11 16.64
C ALA A 30 -22.74 -22.03 17.33
N ASP A 31 -23.45 -23.16 17.55
CA ASP A 31 -24.83 -23.12 18.08
C ASP A 31 -24.97 -23.30 19.61
N PHE A 32 -23.88 -23.44 20.37
CA PHE A 32 -23.99 -23.71 21.83
C PHE A 32 -23.63 -22.52 22.75
N LEU A 33 -23.00 -21.46 22.24
CA LEU A 33 -22.44 -20.38 23.09
C LEU A 33 -23.31 -19.11 23.18
N SER A 34 -24.42 -19.04 22.43
CA SER A 34 -25.22 -17.82 22.24
C SER A 34 -26.06 -17.38 23.45
N LYS A 35 -26.24 -18.22 24.47
CA LYS A 35 -27.13 -17.92 25.62
C LYS A 35 -26.51 -17.05 26.72
N LYS A 36 -25.17 -16.88 26.75
CA LYS A 36 -24.48 -16.09 27.80
C LYS A 36 -23.64 -14.92 27.26
N TYR A 37 -23.43 -14.84 25.95
CA TYR A 37 -22.57 -13.84 25.33
C TYR A 37 -23.26 -13.27 24.09
N SER A 38 -23.09 -11.96 23.83
CA SER A 38 -23.60 -11.38 22.58
C SER A 38 -22.93 -12.08 21.40
N ALA A 39 -23.73 -12.52 20.45
CA ALA A 39 -23.24 -13.21 19.26
C ALA A 39 -22.21 -12.35 18.52
N GLU A 40 -22.35 -11.01 18.52
CA GLU A 40 -21.38 -10.11 17.88
C GLU A 40 -20.04 -10.08 18.63
N ARG A 41 -20.04 -10.03 19.97
CA ARG A 41 -18.79 -10.07 20.76
C ARG A 41 -18.09 -11.40 20.58
N LEU A 42 -18.83 -12.50 20.66
CA LEU A 42 -18.27 -13.83 20.53
C LEU A 42 -17.72 -14.07 19.11
N SER A 43 -18.46 -13.66 18.07
CA SER A 43 -17.99 -13.66 16.69
C SER A 43 -16.72 -12.84 16.52
N LYS A 44 -16.62 -11.66 17.15
CA LYS A 44 -15.42 -10.82 17.14
C LYS A 44 -14.24 -11.42 17.91
N TYR A 45 -14.47 -12.17 18.98
CA TYR A 45 -13.41 -12.88 19.70
C TYR A 45 -12.92 -14.12 18.95
N ILE A 46 -13.85 -14.89 18.35
CA ILE A 46 -13.53 -16.11 17.59
C ILE A 46 -12.84 -15.75 16.28
N SER A 47 -13.40 -14.79 15.54
CA SER A 47 -12.86 -14.37 14.24
C SER A 47 -11.72 -13.35 14.39
N GLY A 48 -11.53 -12.81 15.60
CA GLY A 48 -10.55 -11.76 15.88
C GLY A 48 -10.75 -10.52 14.99
N HIS A 49 -9.63 -9.99 14.50
CA HIS A 49 -9.59 -8.99 13.43
C HIS A 49 -9.63 -9.61 12.02
N GLY A 50 -9.92 -10.92 11.92
CA GLY A 50 -9.80 -11.72 10.69
C GLY A 50 -11.01 -11.64 9.75
N VAL A 51 -12.11 -10.98 10.12
CA VAL A 51 -13.22 -10.70 9.19
C VAL A 51 -12.94 -9.37 8.50
N PRO A 52 -12.54 -9.38 7.21
CA PRO A 52 -12.32 -8.15 6.47
C PRO A 52 -13.66 -7.41 6.32
N ASN A 53 -13.65 -6.10 6.54
CA ASN A 53 -14.77 -5.26 6.16
C ASN A 53 -14.71 -5.06 4.64
N ILE A 54 -15.45 -5.89 3.90
CA ILE A 54 -15.40 -5.97 2.43
C ILE A 54 -15.67 -4.61 1.78
N SER A 55 -16.65 -3.85 2.28
CA SER A 55 -16.94 -2.52 1.74
C SER A 55 -15.77 -1.56 1.93
N LYS A 56 -15.11 -1.57 3.10
CA LYS A 56 -13.90 -0.77 3.31
C LYS A 56 -12.71 -1.22 2.44
N CYS A 57 -12.69 -2.47 1.99
CA CYS A 57 -11.62 -3.03 1.16
C CYS A 57 -11.79 -2.73 -0.34
N ILE A 58 -13.03 -2.60 -0.81
CA ILE A 58 -13.35 -2.47 -2.23
C ILE A 58 -13.82 -1.05 -2.57
N ASP A 59 -14.58 -0.41 -1.68
CA ASP A 59 -15.24 0.85 -1.97
C ASP A 59 -14.33 2.05 -1.66
N SER A 60 -14.24 2.96 -2.62
CA SER A 60 -13.68 4.30 -2.43
C SER A 60 -14.81 5.30 -2.18
N ASP A 61 -14.48 6.39 -1.49
CA ASP A 61 -15.36 7.55 -1.28
C ASP A 61 -14.64 8.84 -1.71
N ASP A 62 -15.35 9.96 -1.72
CA ASP A 62 -14.80 11.24 -2.19
C ASP A 62 -13.62 11.74 -1.35
N ASN A 63 -13.42 11.23 -0.14
CA ASN A 63 -12.30 11.55 0.75
C ASN A 63 -11.31 10.40 0.90
N ARG A 64 -11.61 9.19 0.40
CA ARG A 64 -10.83 7.98 0.61
C ARG A 64 -10.71 7.22 -0.70
N CYS A 65 -9.50 7.19 -1.23
CA CYS A 65 -9.19 6.48 -2.47
C CYS A 65 -8.26 5.30 -2.18
N THR A 66 -8.54 4.15 -2.80
CA THR A 66 -7.66 2.96 -2.70
C THR A 66 -7.01 2.66 -4.05
N PHE A 67 -5.70 2.52 -4.04
CA PHE A 67 -4.87 2.09 -5.16
C PHE A 67 -4.40 0.67 -4.94
N VAL A 68 -4.44 -0.14 -5.99
CA VAL A 68 -3.87 -1.47 -6.03
C VAL A 68 -2.78 -1.50 -7.10
N ILE A 69 -1.57 -1.88 -6.70
CA ILE A 69 -0.41 -2.05 -7.56
C ILE A 69 -0.06 -3.53 -7.53
N GLU A 70 -0.16 -4.19 -8.68
CA GLU A 70 0.29 -5.56 -8.88
C GLU A 70 1.47 -5.51 -9.82
N ASP A 71 2.61 -6.04 -9.39
CA ASP A 71 3.81 -5.98 -10.20
C ASP A 71 4.81 -7.06 -9.78
N THR A 72 5.93 -7.12 -10.49
CA THR A 72 7.09 -7.93 -10.16
C THR A 72 8.29 -7.06 -9.83
N ILE A 73 9.16 -7.58 -8.97
CA ILE A 73 10.44 -6.97 -8.65
C ILE A 73 11.55 -8.02 -8.77
N ALA A 74 12.67 -7.64 -9.38
CA ALA A 74 13.82 -8.51 -9.52
C ALA A 74 14.55 -8.66 -8.18
N PHE A 75 15.20 -9.80 -7.96
CA PHE A 75 16.07 -9.99 -6.80
C PHE A 75 17.18 -8.93 -6.74
N ASP A 76 17.54 -8.51 -5.52
CA ASP A 76 18.55 -7.49 -5.21
C ASP A 76 18.38 -6.16 -5.97
N SER A 77 17.13 -5.74 -6.14
CA SER A 77 16.78 -4.53 -6.89
C SER A 77 15.84 -3.61 -6.13
N HIS A 78 15.79 -2.36 -6.59
CA HIS A 78 14.83 -1.36 -6.15
C HIS A 78 13.88 -1.04 -7.30
N LYS A 79 12.63 -0.77 -6.96
CA LYS A 79 11.59 -0.33 -7.90
C LYS A 79 10.84 0.85 -7.32
N VAL A 80 10.56 1.85 -8.13
CA VAL A 80 9.84 3.05 -7.68
C VAL A 80 8.61 3.25 -8.54
N VAL A 81 7.50 3.58 -7.87
CA VAL A 81 6.27 4.03 -8.50
C VAL A 81 5.96 5.43 -7.98
N ASN A 82 5.85 6.39 -8.90
CA ASN A 82 5.50 7.76 -8.55
C ASN A 82 3.98 7.93 -8.53
N LEU A 83 3.49 8.65 -7.52
CA LEU A 83 2.09 8.98 -7.36
C LEU A 83 1.96 10.51 -7.21
N ASN A 84 1.18 11.12 -8.10
CA ASN A 84 0.86 12.54 -8.06
C ASN A 84 -0.28 12.82 -7.09
N ILE A 85 -0.15 13.91 -6.35
CA ILE A 85 -1.08 14.40 -5.33
C ILE A 85 -1.77 15.67 -5.87
N PRO A 86 -3.11 15.76 -5.85
CA PRO A 86 -3.83 16.87 -6.44
C PRO A 86 -3.45 18.25 -5.87
N ASN A 87 -3.34 19.26 -6.74
CA ASN A 87 -2.91 20.61 -6.36
C ASN A 87 -3.90 21.34 -5.44
N TYR A 88 -5.20 21.00 -5.47
CA TYR A 88 -6.20 21.66 -4.62
C TYR A 88 -5.89 21.49 -3.12
N LEU A 89 -5.17 20.42 -2.74
CA LEU A 89 -4.78 20.16 -1.36
C LEU A 89 -3.83 21.23 -0.80
N LEU A 90 -3.13 21.98 -1.66
CA LEU A 90 -2.29 23.10 -1.25
C LEU A 90 -3.10 24.32 -0.77
N GLN A 91 -4.39 24.39 -1.10
CA GLN A 91 -5.29 25.46 -0.65
C GLN A 91 -5.61 25.36 0.85
N TYR A 92 -5.33 24.21 1.47
CA TYR A 92 -5.57 24.00 2.89
C TYR A 92 -4.72 24.96 3.74
N SER A 93 -5.37 25.81 4.53
CA SER A 93 -4.68 26.88 5.26
C SER A 93 -4.03 26.41 6.57
N LYS A 94 -4.55 25.32 7.16
CA LYS A 94 -4.18 24.89 8.51
C LYS A 94 -2.90 24.06 8.52
N LYS A 95 -2.08 24.29 9.55
CA LYS A 95 -0.92 23.45 9.85
C LYS A 95 -1.38 22.17 10.55
N GLY A 96 -1.20 21.01 9.92
CA GLY A 96 -1.56 19.73 10.49
C GLY A 96 -1.62 18.60 9.46
N VAL A 97 -2.03 17.42 9.93
CA VAL A 97 -2.25 16.24 9.05
C VAL A 97 -3.41 16.53 8.11
N LEU A 98 -3.12 16.43 6.82
CA LEU A 98 -4.08 16.62 5.72
C LEU A 98 -4.43 15.29 5.05
N LEU A 99 -3.42 14.48 4.75
CA LEU A 99 -3.58 13.14 4.19
C LEU A 99 -3.04 12.08 5.14
N THR A 100 -3.75 10.95 5.22
CA THR A 100 -3.28 9.73 5.86
C THR A 100 -3.11 8.67 4.79
N LEU A 101 -1.87 8.24 4.56
CA LEU A 101 -1.56 7.11 3.70
C LEU A 101 -1.51 5.85 4.55
N THR A 102 -2.20 4.80 4.14
CA THR A 102 -2.10 3.47 4.74
C THR A 102 -1.81 2.47 3.65
N ALA A 103 -0.65 1.84 3.73
CA ALA A 103 -0.17 0.88 2.74
C ALA A 103 -0.01 -0.51 3.33
N THR A 104 -0.35 -1.52 2.53
CA THR A 104 -0.15 -2.93 2.83
C THR A 104 0.51 -3.61 1.64
N LEU A 105 1.62 -4.30 1.88
CA LEU A 105 2.34 -5.10 0.89
C LEU A 105 2.14 -6.57 1.22
N CYS A 106 1.80 -7.36 0.21
CA CYS A 106 1.72 -8.81 0.27
C CYS A 106 2.47 -9.42 -0.92
N TYR A 107 3.18 -10.52 -0.73
CA TYR A 107 3.84 -11.22 -1.84
C TYR A 107 3.79 -12.73 -1.68
N LYS A 108 3.90 -13.41 -2.84
CA LYS A 108 3.97 -14.88 -2.91
C LYS A 108 5.42 -15.31 -2.84
N PHE A 109 5.67 -16.43 -2.16
CA PHE A 109 6.98 -17.05 -2.05
C PHE A 109 6.83 -18.56 -1.99
N ASN A 110 7.91 -19.28 -2.30
CA ASN A 110 7.96 -20.73 -2.19
C ASN A 110 8.56 -21.09 -0.82
N PRO A 111 7.77 -21.69 0.10
CA PRO A 111 8.24 -21.90 1.46
C PRO A 111 9.27 -23.02 1.56
N LYS A 112 10.37 -22.77 2.26
CA LYS A 112 11.33 -23.82 2.62
C LYS A 112 10.94 -24.49 3.92
N ARG A 113 10.57 -25.76 3.84
CA ARG A 113 10.02 -26.51 4.98
C ARG A 113 11.08 -26.96 5.99
N ALA A 114 12.34 -27.03 5.58
CA ALA A 114 13.42 -27.60 6.39
C ALA A 114 14.18 -26.57 7.25
N ASP A 115 13.93 -25.28 7.07
CA ASP A 115 14.57 -24.22 7.83
C ASP A 115 13.53 -23.15 8.20
N VAL A 116 13.36 -22.91 9.50
CA VAL A 116 12.42 -21.91 10.04
C VAL A 116 12.80 -20.50 9.59
N LEU A 117 14.09 -20.19 9.52
CA LEU A 117 14.58 -18.86 9.15
C LEU A 117 14.41 -18.59 7.66
N SER A 118 14.65 -19.60 6.83
CA SER A 118 14.49 -19.53 5.38
C SER A 118 13.10 -19.96 4.90
N TYR A 119 12.14 -20.14 5.82
CA TYR A 119 10.76 -20.45 5.45
C TYR A 119 10.24 -19.44 4.43
N CYS A 120 10.46 -18.14 4.69
CA CYS A 120 10.31 -17.09 3.70
C CYS A 120 11.73 -16.68 3.21
N PRO A 121 12.18 -17.13 2.03
CA PRO A 121 13.55 -16.90 1.56
C PRO A 121 13.78 -15.48 1.02
N ILE A 122 12.69 -14.78 0.67
CA ILE A 122 12.72 -13.44 0.08
C ILE A 122 12.12 -12.40 1.02
N HIS A 123 12.68 -11.20 0.98
CA HIS A 123 12.26 -10.04 1.71
C HIS A 123 11.97 -8.91 0.73
N ILE A 124 10.69 -8.64 0.51
CA ILE A 124 10.24 -7.46 -0.23
C ILE A 124 9.72 -6.47 0.79
N ALA A 125 10.24 -5.25 0.81
CA ALA A 125 9.75 -4.19 1.68
C ALA A 125 9.53 -2.90 0.90
N PHE A 126 8.74 -1.99 1.45
CA PHE A 126 8.45 -0.71 0.86
C PHE A 126 8.71 0.46 1.80
N ASN A 127 8.82 1.65 1.21
CA ASN A 127 8.93 2.91 1.92
C ASN A 127 8.34 4.05 1.08
N PHE A 128 8.09 5.19 1.71
CA PHE A 128 7.67 6.42 1.05
C PHE A 128 8.81 7.44 1.06
N GLY A 129 9.02 8.06 -0.10
CA GLY A 129 10.04 9.08 -0.28
C GLY A 129 9.56 10.22 -1.16
N ASN A 130 10.39 11.25 -1.24
CA ASN A 130 10.22 12.32 -2.21
C ASN A 130 10.49 11.76 -3.63
N SER A 131 10.00 12.41 -4.68
CA SER A 131 10.40 12.09 -6.05
C SER A 131 11.49 13.05 -6.51
N MET A 132 12.72 12.56 -6.70
CA MET A 132 13.86 13.40 -7.08
C MET A 132 13.76 13.77 -8.56
N ASN A 133 13.45 12.78 -9.38
CA ASN A 133 13.25 12.87 -10.81
C ASN A 133 11.78 12.56 -11.10
N HIS A 134 10.99 13.61 -11.32
CA HIS A 134 9.53 13.48 -11.42
C HIS A 134 9.09 12.66 -12.63
N ASP A 135 9.85 12.75 -13.73
CA ASP A 135 9.54 12.12 -15.01
C ASP A 135 10.11 10.70 -15.15
N GLU A 136 11.10 10.33 -14.32
CA GLU A 136 11.88 9.10 -14.48
C GLU A 136 11.97 8.27 -13.19
N PRO A 137 10.97 7.40 -12.91
CA PRO A 137 10.96 6.54 -11.72
C PRO A 137 12.17 5.60 -11.64
N ARG A 138 12.76 5.20 -12.77
CA ARG A 138 13.95 4.33 -12.81
C ARG A 138 15.18 5.00 -12.21
N LYS A 139 15.41 6.28 -12.51
CA LYS A 139 16.50 7.06 -11.91
C LYS A 139 16.30 7.21 -10.40
N ASN A 140 15.06 7.39 -9.96
CA ASN A 140 14.75 7.39 -8.53
C ASN A 140 15.13 6.05 -7.89
N ALA A 141 14.81 4.91 -8.53
CA ALA A 141 15.18 3.60 -8.00
C ALA A 141 16.70 3.41 -7.87
N GLU A 142 17.49 3.83 -8.87
CA GLU A 142 18.96 3.81 -8.83
C GLU A 142 19.50 4.72 -7.72
N GLU A 143 18.89 5.87 -7.53
CA GLU A 143 19.27 6.83 -6.48
C GLU A 143 18.96 6.29 -5.08
N TYR A 144 17.80 5.64 -4.89
CA TYR A 144 17.43 4.96 -3.65
C TYR A 144 18.31 3.73 -3.36
N ALA A 145 18.84 3.06 -4.39
CA ALA A 145 19.75 1.94 -4.24
C ALA A 145 21.19 2.38 -3.90
N SER A 146 21.68 3.44 -4.55
CA SER A 146 23.08 3.88 -4.46
C SER A 146 23.37 4.75 -3.24
N LYS A 147 22.43 5.62 -2.86
CA LYS A 147 22.64 6.51 -1.71
C LYS A 147 22.28 5.78 -0.44
N ARG A 148 23.31 5.47 0.37
CA ARG A 148 23.07 5.17 1.78
C ARG A 148 22.37 6.38 2.38
N ALA A 149 21.31 6.12 3.13
CA ALA A 149 20.50 7.15 3.75
C ALA A 149 21.30 8.08 4.68
N SER A 150 22.62 8.01 4.88
CA SER A 150 23.33 8.91 5.81
C SER A 150 23.57 10.32 5.26
N ASP A 151 23.78 10.48 3.95
CA ASP A 151 24.44 11.70 3.44
C ASP A 151 23.46 12.76 2.89
N ASP A 152 22.20 12.36 2.59
CA ASP A 152 21.22 13.23 1.93
C ASP A 152 19.76 12.89 2.36
N LYS A 153 19.56 12.69 3.67
CA LYS A 153 18.27 12.26 4.25
C LYS A 153 17.13 13.20 3.90
N ASP A 154 17.37 14.50 3.95
CA ASP A 154 16.30 15.49 3.88
C ASP A 154 15.73 15.64 2.47
N ARG A 155 16.58 15.53 1.43
CA ARG A 155 16.11 15.60 0.03
C ARG A 155 15.31 14.37 -0.36
N MET A 156 15.70 13.18 0.11
CA MET A 156 15.05 11.91 -0.22
C MET A 156 13.77 11.67 0.58
N ALA A 157 13.58 12.42 1.67
CA ALA A 157 12.48 12.26 2.60
C ALA A 157 11.29 13.19 2.29
N ILE A 158 10.09 12.66 2.51
CA ILE A 158 8.87 13.48 2.59
C ILE A 158 8.92 14.37 3.84
N LYS A 159 9.40 13.82 4.96
CA LYS A 159 9.58 14.53 6.24
C LYS A 159 11.03 14.99 6.41
N SER A 160 11.45 15.25 7.64
CA SER A 160 12.84 15.58 8.00
C SER A 160 13.83 14.42 7.78
N SER A 161 13.34 13.17 7.73
CA SER A 161 14.15 12.00 7.42
C SER A 161 13.33 10.95 6.68
N VAL A 162 14.03 10.11 5.92
CA VAL A 162 13.41 8.95 5.27
C VAL A 162 12.92 8.05 6.39
N GLY A 163 11.63 7.70 6.36
CA GLY A 163 11.02 6.85 7.37
C GLY A 163 11.69 5.47 7.41
N SER A 164 11.45 4.72 8.48
CA SER A 164 11.83 3.31 8.53
C SER A 164 11.13 2.54 7.40
N TRP A 165 11.80 1.55 6.83
CA TRP A 165 11.17 0.60 5.91
C TRP A 165 10.01 -0.14 6.58
N SER A 166 9.06 -0.64 5.78
CA SER A 166 7.90 -1.40 6.26
C SER A 166 8.28 -2.68 6.99
N ASP A 167 9.39 -3.29 6.59
CA ASP A 167 10.11 -4.31 7.35
C ASP A 167 11.61 -4.14 7.13
N ASP A 168 12.35 -4.50 8.16
CA ASP A 168 13.81 -4.57 8.11
C ASP A 168 14.26 -6.00 7.85
N PHE A 169 15.41 -6.20 7.21
CA PHE A 169 15.96 -7.54 6.99
C PHE A 169 17.20 -7.80 7.84
N TYR A 170 17.74 -6.77 8.50
CA TYR A 170 18.99 -6.88 9.25
C TYR A 170 18.77 -7.34 10.71
N PRO A 171 19.65 -8.20 11.26
CA PRO A 171 20.65 -8.99 10.55
C PRO A 171 20.01 -10.19 9.83
N VAL A 172 20.47 -10.44 8.60
CA VAL A 172 19.93 -11.51 7.76
C VAL A 172 20.04 -12.86 8.44
N SER A 173 21.07 -13.12 9.25
CA SER A 173 21.31 -14.43 9.86
C SER A 173 20.20 -14.89 10.80
N SER A 174 19.49 -13.99 11.50
CA SER A 174 18.54 -14.36 12.55
C SER A 174 17.10 -13.88 12.33
N LYS A 175 16.86 -12.96 11.40
CA LYS A 175 15.54 -12.35 11.24
C LYS A 175 14.61 -13.14 10.31
N MET A 176 13.51 -13.66 10.83
CA MET A 176 12.45 -14.24 10.00
C MET A 176 11.77 -13.13 9.17
N PHE A 177 11.59 -13.37 7.88
CA PHE A 177 10.92 -12.42 6.98
C PHE A 177 9.41 -12.66 6.96
N SER A 178 8.64 -11.57 6.87
CA SER A 178 7.19 -11.60 6.71
C SER A 178 6.80 -11.29 5.26
N ASN A 179 5.89 -12.10 4.72
CA ASN A 179 5.31 -11.87 3.40
C ASN A 179 4.16 -10.86 3.39
N VAL A 180 3.79 -10.32 4.56
CA VAL A 180 2.77 -9.29 4.74
C VAL A 180 3.34 -8.16 5.59
N GLN A 181 3.23 -6.93 5.11
CA GLN A 181 3.76 -5.74 5.78
C GLN A 181 2.75 -4.59 5.69
N LYS A 182 2.69 -3.76 6.73
CA LYS A 182 1.76 -2.63 6.80
C LYS A 182 2.45 -1.40 7.37
N MET A 183 2.23 -0.24 6.75
CA MET A 183 2.75 1.04 7.20
C MET A 183 1.69 2.13 7.01
N SER A 184 1.68 3.12 7.89
CA SER A 184 0.90 4.34 7.72
C SER A 184 1.79 5.58 7.81
N LEU A 185 1.52 6.58 6.97
CA LEU A 185 2.23 7.85 6.92
C LEU A 185 1.22 9.01 6.89
N ASN A 186 1.36 9.93 7.83
CA ASN A 186 0.57 11.17 7.86
C ASN A 186 1.34 12.28 7.16
N ILE A 187 0.69 12.97 6.23
CA ILE A 187 1.28 14.03 5.40
C ILE A 187 0.52 15.34 5.64
N SER A 188 1.28 16.41 5.84
CA SER A 188 0.81 17.79 5.96
C SER A 188 0.96 18.56 4.65
N ARG A 189 0.29 19.70 4.53
CA ARG A 189 0.40 20.57 3.34
C ARG A 189 1.85 20.95 3.01
N ASP A 190 2.61 21.37 4.03
CA ASP A 190 4.02 21.78 3.86
C ASP A 190 4.88 20.66 3.29
N GLU A 191 4.58 19.41 3.64
CA GLU A 191 5.27 18.23 3.12
C GLU A 191 4.87 17.94 1.67
N ILE A 192 3.60 18.17 1.29
CA ILE A 192 3.14 18.05 -0.12
C ILE A 192 3.83 19.11 -0.98
N GLU A 193 3.93 20.34 -0.48
CA GLU A 193 4.63 21.44 -1.16
C GLU A 193 6.13 21.14 -1.32
N LYS A 194 6.78 20.63 -0.26
CA LYS A 194 8.19 20.20 -0.29
C LYS A 194 8.48 19.19 -1.40
N ILE A 195 7.62 18.20 -1.56
CA ILE A 195 7.79 17.12 -2.55
C ILE A 195 7.19 17.45 -3.92
N ARG A 196 6.76 18.71 -4.14
CA ARG A 196 6.16 19.17 -5.40
C ARG A 196 5.02 18.26 -5.87
N ASN A 197 4.12 17.92 -4.95
CA ASN A 197 2.93 17.14 -5.25
C ASN A 197 3.18 15.73 -5.80
N GLN A 198 4.37 15.14 -5.59
CA GLN A 198 4.63 13.76 -6.03
C GLN A 198 5.33 12.94 -4.97
N ILE A 199 4.79 11.75 -4.71
CA ILE A 199 5.32 10.78 -3.76
C ILE A 199 5.95 9.64 -4.53
N SER A 200 7.15 9.21 -4.11
CA SER A 200 7.76 7.97 -4.58
C SER A 200 7.46 6.84 -3.61
N ILE A 201 6.77 5.81 -4.10
CA ILE A 201 6.59 4.53 -3.41
C ILE A 201 7.74 3.64 -3.83
N ILE A 202 8.63 3.34 -2.89
CA ILE A 202 9.88 2.62 -3.16
C ILE A 202 9.71 1.21 -2.66
N PHE A 203 10.01 0.23 -3.51
CA PHE A 203 10.09 -1.18 -3.18
C PHE A 203 11.53 -1.63 -3.25
N ARG A 204 11.95 -2.48 -2.32
CA ARG A 204 13.23 -3.18 -2.34
C ARG A 204 12.98 -4.68 -2.25
N CYS A 205 13.76 -5.45 -2.99
CA CYS A 205 13.76 -6.91 -2.88
C CYS A 205 15.16 -7.39 -2.53
N THR A 206 15.27 -8.18 -1.47
CA THR A 206 16.48 -8.88 -1.05
C THR A 206 16.11 -10.24 -0.50
N GLY A 207 17.06 -11.03 -0.02
CA GLY A 207 16.76 -12.35 0.54
C GLY A 207 17.99 -13.07 1.09
N ARG A 208 17.75 -14.26 1.63
CA ARG A 208 18.82 -15.14 2.15
C ARG A 208 19.53 -15.91 1.05
N GLU A 209 18.83 -16.10 -0.06
CA GLU A 209 19.29 -16.90 -1.18
C GLU A 209 19.56 -16.03 -2.37
N TYR A 210 20.62 -16.37 -3.08
CA TYR A 210 20.95 -15.75 -4.35
C TYR A 210 19.96 -16.22 -5.40
N LEU A 211 18.91 -15.44 -5.62
CA LEU A 211 17.86 -15.69 -6.61
C LEU A 211 17.97 -14.73 -7.79
N GLU A 212 19.21 -14.35 -8.15
CA GLU A 212 19.48 -13.47 -9.28
C GLU A 212 18.77 -13.93 -10.55
N GLY A 213 18.24 -12.96 -11.30
CA GLY A 213 17.48 -13.23 -12.53
C GLY A 213 16.05 -13.73 -12.31
N THR A 214 15.60 -13.89 -11.06
CA THR A 214 14.19 -14.18 -10.77
C THR A 214 13.39 -12.92 -10.46
N ASN A 215 12.14 -12.91 -10.93
CA ASN A 215 11.17 -11.85 -10.67
C ASN A 215 10.13 -12.36 -9.68
N HIS A 216 9.88 -11.58 -8.64
CA HIS A 216 8.96 -11.93 -7.56
C HIS A 216 7.70 -11.08 -7.63
N PRO A 217 6.51 -11.69 -7.80
CA PRO A 217 5.26 -10.96 -7.84
C PRO A 217 4.85 -10.48 -6.45
N PHE A 218 4.39 -9.23 -6.39
CA PHE A 218 3.84 -8.62 -5.20
C PHE A 218 2.54 -7.88 -5.52
N SER A 219 1.72 -7.73 -4.49
CA SER A 219 0.51 -6.92 -4.49
C SER A 219 0.64 -5.87 -3.39
N PHE A 220 0.46 -4.62 -3.75
CA PHE A 220 0.54 -3.49 -2.86
C PHE A 220 -0.76 -2.71 -2.91
N VAL A 221 -1.33 -2.45 -1.73
CA VAL A 221 -2.56 -1.69 -1.58
C VAL A 221 -2.26 -0.42 -0.82
N LEU A 222 -2.56 0.73 -1.40
CA LEU A 222 -2.42 2.05 -0.79
C LEU A 222 -3.78 2.72 -0.66
N THR A 223 -4.19 2.98 0.57
CA THR A 223 -5.35 3.82 0.86
C THR A 223 -4.88 5.23 1.19
N ILE A 224 -5.48 6.24 0.56
CA ILE A 224 -5.25 7.66 0.80
C ILE A 224 -6.54 8.23 1.38
N GLU A 225 -6.47 8.73 2.61
CA GLU A 225 -7.59 9.36 3.30
C GLU A 225 -7.32 10.84 3.52
N GLN A 226 -8.19 11.69 2.98
CA GLN A 226 -8.22 13.11 3.22
C GLN A 226 -8.97 13.41 4.51
N LYS A 227 -8.38 14.28 5.33
CA LYS A 227 -9.06 14.83 6.50
C LYS A 227 -10.18 15.78 6.06
N HIS A 228 -11.38 15.56 6.58
CA HIS A 228 -12.52 16.43 6.31
C HIS A 228 -12.25 17.87 6.80
N SER A 229 -12.53 18.85 5.94
CA SER A 229 -12.41 20.27 6.22
C SER A 229 -13.31 21.07 5.28
N ALA A 230 -14.01 22.07 5.81
CA ALA A 230 -14.86 22.97 5.04
C ALA A 230 -14.14 23.71 3.89
N GLU A 231 -12.82 23.94 4.04
CA GLU A 231 -11.97 24.57 3.01
C GLU A 231 -11.78 23.69 1.77
N LEU A 232 -12.01 22.38 1.88
CA LEU A 232 -11.80 21.40 0.81
C LEU A 232 -13.13 20.83 0.29
N ASP A 233 -14.25 21.26 0.87
CA ASP A 233 -15.58 20.83 0.46
C ASP A 233 -15.83 21.23 -1.01
N GLY A 234 -16.40 20.29 -1.78
CA GLY A 234 -16.64 20.46 -3.21
C GLY A 234 -15.55 19.90 -4.13
N ASN A 235 -14.39 19.50 -3.59
CA ASN A 235 -13.40 18.72 -4.33
C ASN A 235 -13.51 17.23 -3.97
N SER A 236 -13.57 16.35 -4.97
CA SER A 236 -13.45 14.90 -4.75
C SER A 236 -11.98 14.49 -4.89
N LEU A 237 -11.43 13.89 -3.84
CA LEU A 237 -10.07 13.30 -3.86
C LEU A 237 -9.98 12.22 -4.94
N TYR A 238 -11.04 11.41 -5.07
CA TYR A 238 -11.11 10.31 -6.02
C TYR A 238 -11.00 10.79 -7.47
N ASP A 239 -11.84 11.75 -7.88
CA ASP A 239 -11.87 12.29 -9.24
C ASP A 239 -10.58 13.06 -9.54
N SER A 240 -10.06 13.81 -8.56
CA SER A 240 -8.84 14.59 -8.73
C SER A 240 -7.61 13.71 -8.87
N LEU A 241 -7.54 12.59 -8.14
CA LEU A 241 -6.44 11.62 -8.25
C LEU A 241 -6.45 10.88 -9.59
N GLU A 242 -7.64 10.60 -10.14
CA GLU A 242 -7.82 10.01 -11.47
C GLU A 242 -7.28 10.91 -12.57
N GLN A 243 -7.52 12.23 -12.47
CA GLN A 243 -7.09 13.18 -13.48
C GLN A 243 -5.57 13.40 -13.52
N VAL A 244 -4.90 13.28 -12.37
CA VAL A 244 -3.45 13.57 -12.25
C VAL A 244 -2.57 12.32 -12.34
N ASN A 245 -3.15 11.13 -12.32
CA ASN A 245 -2.41 9.85 -12.39
C ASN A 245 -2.92 8.98 -13.54
N ILE A 246 -2.04 8.13 -14.08
CA ILE A 246 -2.42 7.13 -15.07
C ILE A 246 -2.96 5.91 -14.32
N VAL A 247 -4.28 5.83 -14.19
CA VAL A 247 -4.98 4.80 -13.40
C VAL A 247 -6.12 4.19 -14.19
N GLU A 248 -6.46 2.95 -13.86
CA GLU A 248 -7.56 2.20 -14.45
C GLU A 248 -8.49 1.73 -13.34
N ALA A 249 -9.81 1.93 -13.46
CA ALA A 249 -10.75 1.44 -12.47
C ALA A 249 -10.76 -0.11 -12.46
N ILE A 250 -10.66 -0.73 -11.28
CA ILE A 250 -10.60 -2.20 -11.15
C ILE A 250 -11.83 -2.88 -11.76
N ALA A 251 -13.01 -2.27 -11.65
CA ALA A 251 -14.23 -2.79 -12.27
C ALA A 251 -14.13 -2.86 -13.80
N GLN A 252 -13.46 -1.89 -14.43
CA GLN A 252 -13.24 -1.87 -15.88
C GLN A 252 -12.16 -2.89 -16.27
N ALA A 253 -11.05 -2.92 -15.52
CA ALA A 253 -9.96 -3.87 -15.74
C ALA A 253 -10.41 -5.33 -15.61
N ALA A 254 -11.33 -5.62 -14.68
CA ALA A 254 -11.89 -6.96 -14.50
C ALA A 254 -12.79 -7.37 -15.69
N LEU A 255 -13.57 -6.43 -16.24
CA LEU A 255 -14.44 -6.69 -17.39
C LEU A 255 -13.62 -6.97 -18.66
N GLU A 256 -12.51 -6.24 -18.86
CA GLU A 256 -11.61 -6.44 -20.01
C GLU A 256 -10.81 -7.74 -19.91
N ALA A 257 -10.49 -8.21 -18.70
CA ALA A 257 -9.80 -9.48 -18.49
C ALA A 257 -10.68 -10.73 -18.68
N GLU A 258 -12.01 -10.56 -18.72
CA GLU A 258 -12.98 -11.64 -18.95
C GLU A 258 -13.36 -11.82 -20.43
N LEU A 259 -12.94 -10.91 -21.31
CA LEU A 259 -13.09 -10.96 -22.78
C LEU A 259 -11.89 -11.62 -23.46
#